data_AF-A0A831TV37-F1
#
_entry.id   AF-A0A831TV37-F1
#
_cell.length_a   1.000
_cell.length_b   1.000
_cell.length_c   1.000
_cell.angle_alpha   90.00
_cell.angle_beta   90.00
_cell.angle_gamma   90.00
#
_symmetry.space_group_name_H-M   'P 1'
#
loop_
_entity.id
_entity.type
_entity.pdbx_description
1 polymer ?
#
loop_
_entity_poly.entity_id
_entity_poly.type
_entity_poly.pdbx_seq_one_letter_code
_entity_poly.pdbx_strand_id
1 'polypeptide(L)'
;MIEHFKNDESNYAVWLEKNKMGYVFNYFGSESNNKLHHAQCGHLYRAKDVGSRTTLDKFCSDNYYELEAKISGLCDTKWSKCGACFK
;
A
#
# COMPACT_ATOMS: atom_id res chain seq x y z
N MET A 1 -1.45 -11.62 -7.56
CA MET A 1 -2.88 -11.32 -7.28
C MET A 1 -2.97 -9.97 -6.57
N ILE A 2 -4.05 -9.19 -6.76
CA ILE A 2 -4.26 -7.93 -6.02
C ILE A 2 -5.24 -8.16 -4.87
N GLU A 3 -4.82 -7.81 -3.66
CA GLU A 3 -5.69 -7.73 -2.49
C GLU A 3 -6.02 -6.27 -2.15
N HIS A 4 -7.24 -6.01 -1.71
CA HIS A 4 -7.72 -4.68 -1.37
C HIS A 4 -8.23 -4.67 0.06
N PHE A 5 -7.70 -3.75 0.87
CA PHE A 5 -8.12 -3.56 2.27
C PHE A 5 -8.67 -2.15 2.49
N LYS A 6 -9.86 -2.08 3.06
CA LYS A 6 -10.54 -0.85 3.48
C LYS A 6 -11.33 -1.13 4.75
N ASN A 7 -11.04 -0.39 5.82
CA ASN A 7 -11.60 -0.62 7.16
C ASN A 7 -11.42 -2.07 7.66
N ASP A 8 -10.29 -2.70 7.30
CA ASP A 8 -9.98 -4.10 7.62
C ASP A 8 -8.53 -4.22 8.10
N GLU A 9 -8.27 -3.68 9.30
CA GLU A 9 -6.95 -3.71 9.95
C GLU A 9 -6.45 -5.14 10.17
N SER A 10 -7.35 -6.05 10.54
CA SER A 10 -7.00 -7.41 10.93
C SER A 10 -6.45 -8.20 9.74
N ASN A 11 -7.16 -8.24 8.61
CA ASN A 11 -6.67 -8.97 7.45
C ASN A 11 -5.48 -8.27 6.80
N TYR A 12 -5.43 -6.93 6.83
CA TYR A 12 -4.26 -6.20 6.36
C TYR A 12 -3.00 -6.53 7.18
N ALA A 13 -3.11 -6.62 8.51
CA ALA A 13 -2.00 -7.01 9.37
C ALA A 13 -1.55 -8.45 9.09
N VAL A 14 -2.50 -9.39 8.93
CA VAL A 14 -2.20 -10.78 8.54
C VAL A 14 -1.49 -10.82 7.18
N TRP A 15 -1.91 -9.98 6.22
CA TRP A 15 -1.28 -9.89 4.92
C TRP A 15 0.17 -9.40 5.00
N LEU A 16 0.43 -8.34 5.78
CA LEU A 16 1.77 -7.82 6.00
C LEU A 16 2.69 -8.83 6.71
N GLU A 17 2.16 -9.66 7.59
CA GLU A 17 2.90 -10.76 8.23
C GLU A 17 3.32 -11.84 7.23
N LYS A 18 2.41 -12.22 6.31
CA LYS A 18 2.66 -13.28 5.32
C LYS A 18 3.49 -12.82 4.13
N ASN A 19 3.38 -11.55 3.73
CA ASN A 19 3.92 -11.03 2.48
C ASN A 19 5.04 -10.01 2.73
N LYS A 20 6.07 -10.40 3.51
CA LYS A 20 7.17 -9.49 3.87
C LYS A 20 7.91 -8.89 2.67
N MET A 21 7.97 -9.63 1.55
CA MET A 21 8.59 -9.17 0.29
C MET A 21 7.59 -8.49 -0.67
N GLY A 22 6.33 -8.32 -0.26
CA GLY A 22 5.29 -7.74 -1.09
C GLY A 22 5.33 -6.22 -1.15
N TYR A 23 4.32 -5.67 -1.80
CA TYR A 23 4.15 -4.27 -2.13
C TYR A 23 2.77 -3.77 -1.67
N VAL A 24 2.73 -2.54 -1.20
CA VAL A 24 1.52 -1.89 -0.69
C VAL A 24 1.38 -0.51 -1.32
N PHE A 25 0.26 -0.27 -1.95
CA PHE A 25 -0.14 1.03 -2.44
C PHE A 25 -1.17 1.67 -1.51
N ASN A 26 -0.78 2.82 -0.94
CA ASN A 26 -1.69 3.67 -0.17
C ASN A 26 -2.44 4.59 -1.14
N TYR A 27 -3.75 4.39 -1.24
CA TYR A 27 -4.64 5.20 -2.07
C TYR A 27 -5.50 6.13 -1.21
N PHE A 28 -5.27 7.44 -1.36
CA PHE A 28 -5.93 8.49 -0.59
C PHE A 28 -7.18 9.03 -1.28
N GLY A 29 -7.53 8.53 -2.48
CA GLY A 29 -8.59 9.11 -3.33
C GLY A 29 -8.20 10.46 -3.95
N SER A 30 -7.34 11.22 -3.29
CA SER A 30 -6.66 12.39 -3.83
C SER A 30 -5.30 12.03 -4.43
N GLU A 31 -4.99 12.66 -5.54
CA GLU A 31 -3.81 12.43 -6.36
C GLU A 31 -2.45 12.73 -5.67
N SER A 32 -2.35 13.67 -4.75
CA SER A 32 -1.02 14.16 -4.28
C SER A 32 -0.32 13.28 -3.24
N ASN A 33 -1.03 12.36 -2.58
CA ASN A 33 -0.50 11.59 -1.44
C ASN A 33 -0.37 10.09 -1.68
N ASN A 34 -0.78 9.62 -2.87
CA ASN A 34 -0.72 8.22 -3.25
C ASN A 34 0.73 7.71 -3.28
N LYS A 35 0.97 6.59 -2.58
CA LYS A 35 2.34 6.11 -2.36
C LYS A 35 2.45 4.60 -2.44
N LEU A 36 3.40 4.11 -3.24
CA LEU A 36 3.80 2.71 -3.30
C LEU A 36 4.94 2.41 -2.31
N HIS A 37 4.81 1.34 -1.54
CA HIS A 37 5.73 0.91 -0.51
C HIS A 37 6.09 -0.58 -0.67
N HIS A 38 7.22 -0.99 -0.10
CA HIS A 38 7.42 -2.40 0.29
C HIS A 38 6.59 -2.70 1.54
N ALA A 39 6.12 -3.94 1.69
CA ALA A 39 5.35 -4.40 2.84
C ALA A 39 6.10 -4.25 4.18
N GLN A 40 7.44 -4.26 4.16
CA GLN A 40 8.28 -4.02 5.34
C GLN A 40 8.59 -2.54 5.61
N CYS A 41 8.03 -1.60 4.83
CA CYS A 41 8.32 -0.19 5.00
C CYS A 41 7.86 0.32 6.38
N GLY A 42 8.78 0.91 7.15
CA GLY A 42 8.47 1.50 8.46
C GLY A 42 7.35 2.56 8.45
N HIS A 43 7.10 3.22 7.30
CA HIS A 43 5.97 4.14 7.15
C HIS A 43 4.59 3.47 7.27
N LEU A 44 4.50 2.16 7.06
CA LEU A 44 3.26 1.38 7.23
C LEU A 44 2.99 0.98 8.69
N TYR A 45 4.01 1.05 9.55
CA TYR A 45 3.97 0.59 10.95
C TYR A 45 4.07 1.73 11.97
N ARG A 46 3.87 2.99 11.55
CA ARG A 46 3.96 4.13 12.47
C ARG A 46 2.95 4.00 13.60
N ALA A 47 3.40 4.22 14.83
CA ALA A 47 2.57 4.07 16.03
C ALA A 47 1.31 4.95 16.01
N LYS A 48 1.42 6.16 15.45
CA LYS A 48 0.29 7.10 15.31
C LYS A 48 -0.83 6.61 14.37
N ASP A 49 -0.56 5.63 13.52
CA ASP A 49 -1.50 5.11 12.51
C ASP A 49 -2.18 3.79 12.98
N VAL A 50 -1.92 3.33 14.22
CA VAL A 50 -2.50 2.10 14.78
C VAL A 50 -4.03 2.21 14.86
N GLY A 51 -4.74 1.23 14.30
CA GLY A 51 -6.21 1.20 14.28
C GLY A 51 -6.83 2.03 13.15
N SER A 52 -6.02 2.73 12.35
CA SER A 52 -6.50 3.58 11.28
C SER A 52 -5.74 3.40 9.95
N ARG A 53 -4.89 2.38 9.82
CA ARG A 53 -4.03 2.20 8.63
C ARG A 53 -4.87 2.03 7.37
N THR A 54 -5.97 1.28 7.45
CA THR A 54 -6.89 0.92 6.37
C THR A 54 -8.10 1.84 6.28
N THR A 55 -8.13 2.95 7.01
CA THR A 55 -9.14 4.02 6.78
C THR A 55 -9.03 4.57 5.36
N LEU A 56 -7.83 4.55 4.80
CA LEU A 56 -7.55 4.75 3.39
C LEU A 56 -7.38 3.40 2.69
N ASP A 57 -7.64 3.38 1.38
CA ASP A 57 -7.61 2.16 0.58
C ASP A 57 -6.18 1.64 0.42
N LYS A 58 -5.97 0.35 0.70
CA LYS A 58 -4.70 -0.35 0.48
C LYS A 58 -4.86 -1.33 -0.66
N PHE A 59 -4.04 -1.20 -1.70
CA PHE A 59 -3.91 -2.24 -2.71
C PHE A 59 -2.59 -2.95 -2.52
N CYS A 60 -2.62 -4.26 -2.39
CA CYS A 60 -1.48 -5.07 -1.99
C CYS A 60 -1.22 -6.17 -3.02
N SER A 61 0.04 -6.49 -3.24
CA SER A 61 0.45 -7.62 -4.09
C SER A 61 1.84 -8.10 -3.72
N ASP A 62 2.11 -9.37 -3.94
CA ASP A 62 3.47 -9.94 -3.93
C ASP A 62 4.24 -9.61 -5.23
N ASN A 63 3.54 -9.21 -6.29
CA ASN A 63 4.12 -8.87 -7.58
C ASN A 63 4.07 -7.36 -7.84
N TYR A 64 5.25 -6.76 -7.98
CA TYR A 64 5.40 -5.33 -8.28
C TYR A 64 4.64 -4.91 -9.54
N TYR A 65 4.83 -5.63 -10.65
CA TYR A 65 4.30 -5.24 -11.95
C TYR A 65 2.78 -5.35 -12.01
N GLU A 66 2.21 -6.35 -11.33
CA GLU A 66 0.75 -6.46 -11.20
C GLU A 66 0.17 -5.27 -10.45
N LEU A 67 0.80 -4.88 -9.34
CA LEU A 67 0.34 -3.74 -8.55
C LEU A 67 0.52 -2.42 -9.31
N GLU A 68 1.63 -2.23 -10.02
CA GLU A 68 1.87 -1.06 -10.86
C GLU A 68 0.85 -0.94 -12.00
N ALA A 69 0.50 -2.04 -12.65
CA ALA A 69 -0.54 -2.07 -13.68
C ALA A 69 -1.91 -1.68 -13.09
N LYS A 70 -2.25 -2.19 -11.89
CA LYS A 70 -3.47 -1.80 -11.19
C LYS A 70 -3.49 -0.32 -10.84
N ILE A 71 -2.38 0.24 -10.34
CA ILE A 71 -2.26 1.66 -9.98
C ILE A 71 -2.44 2.54 -11.22
N SER A 72 -1.81 2.18 -12.34
CA SER A 72 -1.91 2.92 -13.60
C SER A 72 -3.36 3.01 -14.10
N GLY A 73 -4.17 1.96 -13.88
CA GLY A 73 -5.60 1.98 -14.18
C GLY A 73 -6.48 2.71 -13.15
N LEU A 74 -5.95 3.04 -11.97
CA LEU A 74 -6.67 3.74 -10.90
C LEU A 74 -6.41 5.25 -10.90
N CYS A 75 -5.21 5.68 -11.26
CA CYS A 75 -4.83 7.10 -11.31
C CYS A 75 -3.80 7.36 -12.39
N ASP A 76 -4.09 8.32 -13.28
CA ASP A 76 -3.35 8.52 -14.53
C ASP A 76 -1.86 8.89 -14.34
N THR A 77 -1.51 9.73 -13.36
CA THR A 77 -0.10 10.20 -13.21
C THR A 77 0.36 10.60 -11.82
N LYS A 78 -0.54 10.71 -10.84
CA LYS A 78 -0.20 11.31 -9.54
C LYS A 78 -0.16 10.25 -8.45
N TRP A 79 0.95 9.53 -8.47
CA TRP A 79 1.40 8.70 -7.37
C TRP A 79 2.92 8.65 -7.41
N SER A 80 3.54 8.18 -6.33
CA SER A 80 4.99 8.07 -6.28
C SER A 80 5.44 6.84 -5.50
N LYS A 81 6.68 6.43 -5.73
CA LYS A 81 7.36 5.44 -4.91
C LYS A 81 7.77 6.07 -3.58
N CYS A 82 7.70 5.29 -2.51
CA CYS A 82 8.26 5.68 -1.23
C CYS A 82 9.79 5.76 -1.36
N GLY A 83 10.36 6.95 -1.17
CA GLY A 83 11.80 7.17 -1.23
C GLY A 83 12.59 6.48 -0.10
N ALA A 84 11.96 5.78 0.84
CA ALA A 84 12.65 4.88 1.76
C ALA A 84 12.67 3.42 1.28
N CYS A 85 11.73 3.05 0.40
CA CYS A 85 11.64 1.69 -0.16
C CYS A 85 12.47 1.55 -1.44
N PHE A 86 12.46 2.60 -2.28
CA PHE A 86 13.00 2.57 -3.65
C PHE A 86 14.12 3.61 -3.82
N LYS A 87 15.08 3.60 -2.89
CA LYS A 87 16.31 4.39 -3.04
C LYS A 87 17.22 3.79 -4.09
#